data_AF-A0A5S5BZY5-F1
#
_entry.id   AF-A0A5S5BZY5-F1
#
_cell.length_a   1.000
_cell.length_b   1.000
_cell.length_c   1.000
_cell.angle_alpha   90.00
_cell.angle_beta   90.00
_cell.angle_gamma   90.00
#
_symmetry.space_group_name_H-M   'P 1'
#
loop_
_entity.id
_entity.type
_entity.pdbx_description
1 polymer ?
#
loop_
_entity_poly.entity_id
_entity_poly.type
_entity_poly.pdbx_seq_one_letter_code
_entity_poly.pdbx_strand_id
1 'polypeptide(L)'
;MPMTTSKAAAFEPGDSARASGFMEIAMRLKREHEQLKLQCDALCELSSRTASSTSLAGAIAILAELRAQAASLLALLERHSAWEDEEVFPFFSRYYKLKMEPTIMPSLWVLEKDHELAVQFFESFLQASDALLGLMGVDAPWTALTEVKQSCDDLTQGCLILTSHFEMEEELIYPMAEDILTDMDYLFS
;
A
#
# COMPACT_ATOMS: atom_id res chain seq x y z
N MET A 1 -59.50 0.48 8.50
CA MET A 1 -58.56 0.51 9.65
C MET A 1 -59.24 -0.17 10.83
N PRO A 2 -58.58 -1.15 11.46
CA PRO A 2 -57.59 -0.86 12.50
C PRO A 2 -56.22 -1.53 12.26
N MET A 3 -55.26 -1.03 13.03
CA MET A 3 -53.82 -1.18 12.90
C MET A 3 -53.30 -2.58 13.23
N THR A 4 -52.46 -3.12 12.35
CA THR A 4 -51.55 -4.23 12.65
C THR A 4 -50.36 -3.69 13.41
N THR A 5 -50.18 -4.14 14.66
CA THR A 5 -48.99 -3.89 15.45
C THR A 5 -47.80 -4.63 14.82
N SER A 6 -46.80 -3.85 14.42
CA SER A 6 -45.50 -4.35 13.94
C SER A 6 -44.80 -5.07 15.09
N LYS A 7 -44.54 -6.37 14.88
CA LYS A 7 -43.81 -7.22 15.80
C LYS A 7 -42.34 -6.75 15.80
N ALA A 8 -41.87 -6.29 16.96
CA ALA A 8 -40.47 -5.94 17.17
C ALA A 8 -39.57 -7.10 16.70
N ALA A 9 -38.66 -6.81 15.78
CA ALA A 9 -37.64 -7.75 15.36
C ALA A 9 -36.76 -8.02 16.59
N ALA A 10 -36.79 -9.29 17.04
CA ALA A 10 -35.91 -9.78 18.07
C ALA A 10 -34.45 -9.64 17.58
N PHE A 11 -33.60 -9.04 18.42
CA PHE A 11 -32.15 -9.12 18.24
C PHE A 11 -31.75 -10.59 18.29
N GLU A 12 -31.13 -11.08 17.21
CA GLU A 12 -30.58 -12.44 17.19
C GLU A 12 -29.30 -12.50 18.03
N PRO A 13 -29.16 -13.50 18.92
CA PRO A 13 -27.97 -13.69 19.73
C PRO A 13 -26.93 -14.51 18.93
N GLY A 14 -25.80 -13.89 18.59
CA GLY A 14 -24.64 -14.60 18.06
C GLY A 14 -23.99 -13.88 16.90
N ASP A 15 -23.02 -13.02 17.19
CA ASP A 15 -22.18 -12.40 16.14
C ASP A 15 -20.69 -12.49 16.46
N SER A 16 -20.26 -13.65 16.97
CA SER A 16 -18.85 -13.98 17.11
C SER A 16 -18.14 -14.10 15.75
N ALA A 17 -18.89 -14.27 14.66
CA ALA A 17 -18.37 -14.35 13.29
C ALA A 17 -17.85 -13.00 12.77
N ARG A 18 -18.37 -11.87 13.28
CA ARG A 18 -17.85 -10.54 12.94
C ARG A 18 -16.51 -10.23 13.60
N ALA A 19 -16.27 -10.72 14.82
CA ALA A 19 -14.98 -10.61 15.51
C ALA A 19 -13.88 -11.37 14.74
N SER A 20 -14.19 -12.58 14.27
CA SER A 20 -13.23 -13.39 13.51
C SER A 20 -12.90 -12.77 12.16
N GLY A 21 -13.90 -12.26 11.42
CA GLY A 21 -13.66 -11.61 10.13
C GLY A 21 -12.85 -10.32 10.25
N PHE A 22 -13.06 -9.56 11.32
CA PHE A 22 -12.29 -8.34 11.59
C PHE A 22 -10.82 -8.64 11.89
N MET A 23 -10.56 -9.60 12.79
CA MET A 23 -9.21 -10.03 13.10
C MET A 23 -8.48 -10.57 11.86
N GLU A 24 -9.18 -11.29 11.00
CA GLU A 24 -8.62 -11.78 9.73
C GLU A 24 -8.19 -10.65 8.79
N ILE A 25 -9.01 -9.60 8.63
CA ILE A 25 -8.67 -8.42 7.84
C ILE A 25 -7.45 -7.71 8.42
N ALA A 26 -7.43 -7.41 9.72
CA ALA A 26 -6.32 -6.72 10.37
C ALA A 26 -5.01 -7.51 10.31
N MET A 27 -5.06 -8.84 10.52
CA MET A 27 -3.90 -9.72 10.39
C MET A 27 -3.38 -9.81 8.95
N ARG A 28 -4.28 -9.74 7.96
CA ARG A 28 -3.90 -9.73 6.55
C ARG A 28 -3.22 -8.42 6.19
N LEU A 29 -3.85 -7.29 6.54
CA LEU A 29 -3.32 -5.94 6.31
C LEU A 29 -1.89 -5.83 6.84
N LYS A 30 -1.70 -6.19 8.12
CA LYS A 30 -0.38 -6.17 8.76
C LYS A 30 0.67 -6.98 8.01
N ARG A 31 0.32 -8.19 7.61
CA ARG A 31 1.25 -9.09 6.90
C ARG A 31 1.60 -8.57 5.52
N GLU A 32 0.61 -8.05 4.78
CA GLU A 32 0.84 -7.48 3.46
C GLU A 32 1.70 -6.21 3.56
N HIS A 33 1.45 -5.33 4.54
CA HIS A 33 2.29 -4.15 4.78
C HIS A 33 3.73 -4.51 5.16
N GLU A 34 3.93 -5.46 6.09
CA GLU A 34 5.26 -5.95 6.45
C GLU A 34 6.01 -6.46 5.20
N GLN A 35 5.33 -7.22 4.33
CA GLN A 35 5.91 -7.71 3.09
C GLN A 35 6.25 -6.58 2.10
N LEU A 36 5.34 -5.63 1.89
CA LEU A 36 5.51 -4.52 0.96
C LEU A 36 6.65 -3.58 1.42
N LYS A 37 6.73 -3.28 2.72
CA LYS A 37 7.82 -2.49 3.32
C LYS A 37 9.18 -3.18 3.14
N LEU A 38 9.26 -4.50 3.36
CA LEU A 38 10.49 -5.27 3.12
C LEU A 38 10.94 -5.22 1.65
N GLN A 39 9.99 -5.21 0.70
CA GLN A 39 10.31 -5.06 -0.72
C GLN A 39 10.77 -3.63 -1.06
N CYS A 40 10.18 -2.61 -0.44
CA CYS A 40 10.65 -1.22 -0.56
C CYS A 40 12.10 -1.09 -0.06
N ASP A 41 12.43 -1.66 1.10
CA ASP A 41 13.79 -1.64 1.65
C ASP A 41 14.80 -2.33 0.72
N ALA A 42 14.44 -3.49 0.18
CA ALA A 42 15.28 -4.23 -0.76
C ALA A 42 15.51 -3.43 -2.06
N LEU A 43 14.48 -2.75 -2.58
CA LEU A 43 14.61 -1.88 -3.74
C LEU A 43 15.48 -0.66 -3.45
N CYS A 44 15.36 -0.02 -2.28
CA CYS A 44 16.23 1.08 -1.87
C CYS A 44 17.70 0.67 -1.82
N GLU A 45 18.00 -0.53 -1.31
CA GLU A 45 19.37 -1.06 -1.30
C GLU A 45 19.89 -1.31 -2.73
N LEU A 46 19.10 -1.98 -3.57
CA LEU A 46 19.48 -2.29 -4.94
C LEU A 46 19.60 -1.03 -5.82
N SER A 47 18.73 -0.05 -5.58
CA SER A 47 18.76 1.28 -6.19
C SER A 47 20.05 2.02 -5.83
N SER A 48 20.41 2.04 -4.54
CA SER A 48 21.65 2.64 -4.05
C SER A 48 22.90 2.00 -4.68
N ARG A 49 22.91 0.67 -4.82
CA ARG A 49 23.99 -0.06 -5.49
C ARG A 49 24.08 0.29 -6.97
N THR A 50 22.94 0.41 -7.65
CA THR A 50 22.86 0.78 -9.08
C THR A 50 23.37 2.21 -9.30
N ALA A 51 22.90 3.17 -8.49
CA ALA A 51 23.31 4.56 -8.53
C ALA A 51 24.79 4.77 -8.19
N SER A 52 25.37 3.92 -7.34
CA SER A 52 26.78 3.97 -6.94
C SER A 52 27.75 3.37 -7.97
N SER A 53 27.24 2.78 -9.06
CA SER A 53 28.10 2.21 -10.10
C SER A 53 28.99 3.28 -10.74
N THR A 54 30.28 2.95 -10.92
CA THR A 54 31.27 3.82 -11.55
C THR A 54 31.29 3.72 -13.07
N SER A 55 30.56 2.76 -13.64
CA SER A 55 30.46 2.55 -15.09
C SER A 55 29.02 2.31 -15.50
N LEU A 56 28.67 2.77 -16.71
CA LEU A 56 27.35 2.53 -17.28
C LEU A 56 27.08 1.04 -17.45
N ALA A 57 28.05 0.26 -17.93
CA ALA A 57 27.90 -1.19 -18.10
C ALA A 57 27.59 -1.90 -16.77
N GLY A 58 28.28 -1.53 -15.69
CA GLY A 58 27.99 -2.07 -14.36
C GLY A 58 26.62 -1.65 -13.84
N ALA A 59 26.19 -0.42 -14.13
CA ALA A 59 24.88 0.07 -13.70
C ALA A 59 23.75 -0.67 -14.44
N ILE A 60 23.88 -0.81 -15.77
CA ILE A 60 22.92 -1.51 -16.62
C ILE A 60 22.79 -2.99 -16.23
N ALA A 61 23.88 -3.65 -15.83
CA ALA A 61 23.85 -5.04 -15.39
C ALA A 61 22.95 -5.26 -14.16
N ILE A 62 22.84 -4.26 -13.28
CA ILE A 62 22.00 -4.31 -12.08
C ILE A 62 20.59 -3.74 -12.38
N LEU A 63 20.50 -2.75 -13.26
CA LEU A 63 19.25 -2.05 -13.59
C LEU A 63 18.14 -2.99 -14.05
N ALA A 64 18.46 -4.03 -14.81
CA ALA A 64 17.49 -5.03 -15.26
C ALA A 64 16.83 -5.77 -14.08
N GLU A 65 17.61 -6.13 -13.05
CA GLU A 65 17.10 -6.75 -11.84
C GLU A 65 16.24 -5.76 -11.04
N LEU A 66 16.75 -4.54 -10.84
CA LEU A 66 16.04 -3.48 -10.13
C LEU A 66 14.66 -3.19 -10.75
N ARG A 67 14.63 -3.09 -12.08
CA ARG A 67 13.40 -2.91 -12.84
C ARG A 67 12.41 -4.06 -12.63
N ALA A 68 12.89 -5.30 -12.72
CA ALA A 68 12.02 -6.47 -12.55
C ALA A 68 11.40 -6.52 -11.13
N GLN A 69 12.20 -6.20 -10.11
CA GLN A 69 11.72 -6.14 -8.73
C GLN A 69 10.73 -4.98 -8.52
N ALA A 70 10.99 -3.80 -9.08
CA ALA A 70 10.08 -2.65 -8.98
C ALA A 70 8.73 -2.94 -9.65
N ALA A 71 8.73 -3.56 -10.83
CA ALA A 71 7.50 -3.97 -11.52
C ALA A 71 6.72 -5.03 -10.71
N SER A 72 7.44 -5.96 -10.06
CA SER A 72 6.82 -6.95 -9.18
C SER A 72 6.17 -6.32 -7.94
N LEU A 73 6.82 -5.32 -7.33
CA LEU A 73 6.25 -4.59 -6.20
C LEU A 73 5.02 -3.79 -6.63
N LEU A 74 5.06 -3.10 -7.77
CA LEU A 74 3.91 -2.34 -8.27
C LEU A 74 2.69 -3.26 -8.51
N ALA A 75 2.89 -4.44 -9.09
CA ALA A 75 1.81 -5.43 -9.26
C ALA A 75 1.32 -6.07 -7.94
N LEU A 76 2.14 -6.05 -6.89
CA LEU A 76 1.70 -6.44 -5.55
C LEU A 76 0.87 -5.33 -4.91
N LEU A 77 1.32 -4.09 -5.03
CA LEU A 77 0.63 -2.91 -4.55
C LEU A 77 -0.76 -2.76 -5.20
N GLU A 78 -0.87 -2.92 -6.52
CA GLU A 78 -2.18 -2.88 -7.21
C GLU A 78 -3.17 -3.92 -6.66
N ARG A 79 -2.69 -5.14 -6.39
CA ARG A 79 -3.55 -6.21 -5.84
C ARG A 79 -3.94 -5.95 -4.39
N HIS A 80 -3.03 -5.37 -3.62
CA HIS A 80 -3.26 -4.97 -2.24
C HIS A 80 -4.33 -3.88 -2.19
N SER A 81 -4.16 -2.79 -2.93
CA SER A 81 -5.13 -1.68 -2.93
C SER A 81 -6.50 -2.07 -3.50
N ALA A 82 -6.54 -2.95 -4.52
CA ALA A 82 -7.82 -3.50 -4.99
C ALA A 82 -8.55 -4.29 -3.89
N TRP A 83 -7.82 -5.06 -3.07
CA TRP A 83 -8.40 -5.75 -1.93
C TRP A 83 -8.85 -4.78 -0.83
N GLU A 84 -8.12 -3.70 -0.59
CA GLU A 84 -8.50 -2.67 0.39
C GLU A 84 -9.81 -1.98 0.02
N ASP A 85 -9.95 -1.61 -1.26
CA ASP A 85 -11.17 -1.01 -1.81
C ASP A 85 -12.37 -1.95 -1.73
N GLU A 86 -12.17 -3.25 -1.96
CA GLU A 86 -13.24 -4.25 -1.98
C GLU A 86 -13.68 -4.69 -0.58
N GLU A 87 -12.75 -4.82 0.36
CA GLU A 87 -13.01 -5.45 1.67
C GLU A 87 -12.75 -4.50 2.85
N VAL A 88 -11.60 -3.83 2.87
CA VAL A 88 -11.10 -3.12 4.06
C VAL A 88 -11.88 -1.81 4.28
N PHE A 89 -11.87 -0.89 3.32
CA PHE A 89 -12.55 0.40 3.45
C PHE A 89 -14.08 0.30 3.59
N PRO A 90 -14.78 -0.60 2.86
CA PRO A 90 -16.20 -0.83 3.07
C PRO A 90 -16.52 -1.33 4.49
N PHE A 91 -15.64 -2.16 5.08
CA PHE A 91 -15.80 -2.65 6.44
C PHE A 91 -15.71 -1.50 7.45
N PHE A 92 -14.64 -0.70 7.41
CA PHE A 92 -14.46 0.44 8.32
C PHE A 92 -15.57 1.49 8.18
N SER A 93 -15.99 1.77 6.94
CA SER A 93 -17.09 2.70 6.65
C SER A 93 -18.41 2.29 7.30
N ARG A 94 -18.68 0.98 7.43
CA ARG A 94 -19.90 0.49 8.10
C ARG A 94 -19.81 0.64 9.61
N TYR A 95 -18.65 0.36 10.20
CA TYR A 95 -18.43 0.48 11.64
C TYR A 95 -18.52 1.94 12.11
N TYR A 96 -17.88 2.87 11.42
CA TYR A 96 -17.87 4.28 11.81
C TYR A 96 -19.20 5.01 11.63
N LYS A 97 -20.00 4.61 10.63
CA LYS A 97 -21.39 5.09 10.51
C LYS A 97 -22.23 4.74 11.74
N LEU A 98 -21.86 3.69 12.48
CA LEU A 98 -22.53 3.32 13.73
C LEU A 98 -22.05 4.17 14.93
N LYS A 99 -20.79 4.61 14.95
CA LYS A 99 -20.20 5.40 16.06
C LYS A 99 -20.43 6.92 15.99
N MET A 100 -20.94 7.47 14.88
CA MET A 100 -21.18 8.92 14.70
C MET A 100 -19.95 9.82 14.96
N GLU A 101 -18.75 9.32 14.70
CA GLU A 101 -17.51 10.08 14.84
C GLU A 101 -17.21 10.97 13.60
N PRO A 102 -16.40 12.05 13.74
CA PRO A 102 -16.01 12.89 12.62
C PRO A 102 -15.41 12.06 11.49
N THR A 103 -15.75 12.40 10.26
CA THR A 103 -15.36 11.64 9.08
C THR A 103 -13.85 11.58 8.92
N ILE A 104 -13.27 10.37 8.96
CA ILE A 104 -11.89 9.98 8.57
C ILE A 104 -11.46 10.42 7.15
N MET A 105 -12.34 11.10 6.42
CA MET A 105 -12.20 11.47 5.01
C MET A 105 -10.98 12.35 4.68
N PRO A 106 -10.55 13.32 5.52
CA PRO A 106 -9.32 14.07 5.24
C PRO A 106 -8.08 13.17 5.26
N SER A 107 -8.01 12.21 6.18
CA SER A 107 -6.88 11.28 6.29
C SER A 107 -6.86 10.27 5.14
N LEU A 108 -8.04 9.76 4.75
CA LEU A 108 -8.18 8.87 3.58
C LEU A 108 -7.76 9.57 2.28
N TRP A 109 -8.06 10.87 2.13
CA TRP A 109 -7.65 11.61 0.95
C TRP A 109 -6.13 11.82 0.88
N VAL A 110 -5.46 12.03 2.02
CA VAL A 110 -4.00 12.10 2.07
C VAL A 110 -3.39 10.75 1.67
N LEU A 111 -3.92 9.64 2.20
CA LEU A 111 -3.48 8.29 1.83
C LEU A 111 -3.62 8.03 0.33
N GLU A 112 -4.76 8.38 -0.26
CA GLU A 112 -4.99 8.25 -1.71
C GLU A 112 -3.96 9.05 -2.53
N LYS A 113 -3.63 10.27 -2.10
CA LYS A 113 -2.64 11.10 -2.78
C LYS A 113 -1.21 10.60 -2.64
N ASP A 114 -0.84 10.10 -1.46
CA ASP A 114 0.48 9.50 -1.26
C ASP A 114 0.64 8.23 -2.11
N HIS A 115 -0.41 7.41 -2.20
CA HIS A 115 -0.43 6.23 -3.07
C HIS A 115 -0.26 6.61 -4.55
N GLU A 116 -1.09 7.54 -5.06
CA GLU A 116 -0.97 8.03 -6.44
C GLU A 116 0.43 8.58 -6.75
N LEU A 117 1.01 9.34 -5.81
CA LEU A 117 2.33 9.94 -5.99
C LEU A 117 3.42 8.87 -6.01
N ALA A 118 3.36 7.88 -5.12
CA ALA A 118 4.28 6.75 -5.14
C ALA A 118 4.22 6.01 -6.48
N VAL A 119 3.02 5.68 -6.98
CA VAL A 119 2.85 5.01 -8.27
C VAL A 119 3.51 5.80 -9.41
N GLN A 120 3.35 7.12 -9.46
CA GLN A 120 3.99 7.96 -10.48
C GLN A 120 5.52 7.87 -10.46
N PHE A 121 6.14 7.80 -9.28
CA PHE A 121 7.59 7.61 -9.16
C PHE A 121 8.03 6.23 -9.68
N PHE A 122 7.27 5.17 -9.37
CA PHE A 122 7.53 3.83 -9.92
C PHE A 122 7.40 3.80 -11.44
N GLU A 123 6.35 4.41 -11.99
CA GLU A 123 6.14 4.48 -13.44
C GLU A 123 7.26 5.28 -14.13
N SER A 124 7.68 6.42 -13.56
CA SER A 124 8.82 7.21 -14.05
C SER A 124 10.09 6.36 -14.13
N PHE A 125 10.40 5.63 -13.05
CA PHE A 125 11.55 4.72 -13.02
C PHE A 125 11.45 3.60 -14.06
N LEU A 126 10.29 2.94 -14.18
CA LEU A 126 10.09 1.85 -15.13
C LEU A 126 10.26 2.34 -16.57
N GLN A 127 9.71 3.50 -16.90
CA GLN A 127 9.86 4.11 -18.22
C GLN A 127 11.32 4.50 -18.52
N ALA A 128 12.00 5.14 -17.56
CA ALA A 128 13.39 5.54 -17.71
C ALA A 128 14.31 4.32 -17.86
N SER A 129 14.09 3.29 -17.04
CA SER A 129 14.88 2.05 -17.10
C SER A 129 14.68 1.29 -18.41
N ASP A 130 13.48 1.26 -18.98
CA ASP A 130 13.24 0.69 -20.31
C ASP A 130 14.03 1.41 -21.40
N ALA A 131 14.02 2.75 -21.38
CA ALA A 131 14.80 3.55 -22.33
C ALA A 131 16.30 3.27 -22.20
N LEU A 132 16.82 3.20 -20.96
CA LEU A 132 18.24 2.96 -20.66
C LEU A 132 18.69 1.55 -21.05
N LEU A 133 17.88 0.52 -20.77
CA LEU A 133 18.16 -0.86 -21.18
C LEU A 133 18.14 -1.01 -22.71
N GLY A 134 17.31 -0.22 -23.41
CA GLY A 134 17.28 -0.17 -24.87
C GLY A 134 18.56 0.39 -25.53
N LEU A 135 19.44 1.06 -24.77
CA LEU A 135 20.71 1.59 -25.26
C LEU A 135 21.80 0.51 -25.40
N MET A 136 21.56 -0.73 -24.95
CA MET A 136 22.52 -1.83 -25.05
C MET A 136 22.89 -2.11 -26.51
N GLY A 137 24.16 -1.86 -26.87
CA GLY A 137 24.69 -2.10 -28.22
C GLY A 137 24.69 -0.88 -29.14
N VAL A 138 24.32 0.30 -28.63
CA VAL A 138 24.42 1.60 -29.31
C VAL A 138 25.39 2.50 -28.53
N ASP A 139 26.00 3.49 -29.18
CA ASP A 139 26.79 4.51 -28.49
C ASP A 139 25.89 5.27 -27.49
N ALA A 140 26.03 4.96 -26.21
CA ALA A 140 25.23 5.56 -25.16
C ALA A 140 25.57 7.05 -25.00
N PRO A 141 24.58 7.93 -24.77
CA PRO A 141 24.83 9.33 -24.45
C PRO A 141 25.73 9.45 -23.22
N TRP A 142 26.57 10.49 -23.17
CA TRP A 142 27.40 10.80 -22.01
C TRP A 142 26.57 11.07 -20.74
N THR A 143 25.27 11.37 -20.89
CA THR A 143 24.30 11.60 -19.82
C THR A 143 23.72 10.32 -19.23
N ALA A 144 23.87 9.16 -19.88
CA ALA A 144 23.17 7.93 -19.50
C ALA A 144 23.43 7.48 -18.06
N LEU A 145 24.66 7.67 -17.55
CA LEU A 145 24.95 7.34 -16.15
C LEU A 145 24.26 8.28 -15.16
N THR A 146 24.08 9.55 -15.52
CA THR A 146 23.31 10.52 -14.72
C THR A 146 21.83 10.18 -14.74
N GLU A 147 21.30 9.77 -15.90
CA GLU A 147 19.91 9.34 -16.05
C GLU A 147 19.62 8.07 -15.23
N VAL A 148 20.55 7.11 -15.19
CA VAL A 148 20.43 5.95 -14.30
C VAL A 148 20.30 6.40 -12.84
N LYS A 149 21.15 7.32 -12.38
CA LYS A 149 21.10 7.83 -11.00
C LYS A 149 19.77 8.52 -10.71
N GLN A 150 19.31 9.39 -11.60
CA GLN A 150 18.02 10.06 -11.44
C GLN A 150 16.87 9.06 -11.35
N SER A 151 16.87 8.03 -12.21
CA SER A 151 15.84 6.99 -12.14
C SER A 151 15.88 6.20 -10.82
N CYS A 152 17.07 5.97 -10.27
CA CYS A 152 17.25 5.34 -8.97
C CYS A 152 16.73 6.24 -7.83
N ASP A 153 16.95 7.55 -7.93
CA ASP A 153 16.42 8.53 -6.97
C ASP A 153 14.89 8.55 -7.00
N ASP A 154 14.29 8.54 -8.19
CA ASP A 154 12.84 8.47 -8.39
C ASP A 154 12.26 7.20 -7.72
N LEU A 155 12.84 6.03 -7.98
CA LEU A 155 12.40 4.77 -7.37
C LEU A 155 12.52 4.80 -5.83
N THR A 156 13.62 5.34 -5.32
CA THR A 156 13.86 5.47 -3.88
C THR A 156 12.81 6.37 -3.24
N GLN A 157 12.48 7.50 -3.89
CA GLN A 157 11.44 8.41 -3.43
C GLN A 157 10.07 7.72 -3.40
N GLY A 158 9.72 6.94 -4.44
CA GLY A 158 8.50 6.14 -4.45
C GLY A 158 8.43 5.15 -3.29
N CYS A 159 9.52 4.43 -3.02
CA CYS A 159 9.60 3.48 -1.89
C CYS A 159 9.41 4.17 -0.53
N LEU A 160 10.02 5.35 -0.32
CA LEU A 160 9.87 6.10 0.93
C LEU A 160 8.45 6.60 1.14
N ILE A 161 7.79 7.08 0.08
CA ILE A 161 6.38 7.50 0.13
C ILE A 161 5.48 6.31 0.46
N LEU A 162 5.68 5.14 -0.16
CA LEU A 162 4.91 3.94 0.16
C LEU A 162 5.08 3.50 1.62
N THR A 163 6.31 3.49 2.12
CA THR A 163 6.55 3.14 3.53
C THR A 163 5.80 4.08 4.47
N SER A 164 5.86 5.39 4.21
CA SER A 164 5.11 6.40 4.99
C SER A 164 3.60 6.25 4.85
N HIS A 165 3.10 5.90 3.65
CA HIS A 165 1.70 5.65 3.38
C HIS A 165 1.18 4.48 4.23
N PHE A 166 1.88 3.34 4.23
CA PHE A 166 1.51 2.20 5.05
C PHE A 166 1.59 2.51 6.55
N GLU A 167 2.59 3.26 7.02
CA GLU A 167 2.67 3.69 8.42
C GLU A 167 1.47 4.55 8.82
N MET A 168 1.08 5.52 7.98
CA MET A 168 -0.08 6.36 8.23
C MET A 168 -1.37 5.55 8.22
N GLU A 169 -1.51 4.60 7.31
CA GLU A 169 -2.66 3.71 7.27
C GLU A 169 -2.75 2.82 8.50
N GLU A 170 -1.63 2.27 8.97
CA GLU A 170 -1.56 1.49 10.21
C GLU A 170 -1.93 2.32 11.44
N GLU A 171 -1.46 3.57 11.52
CA GLU A 171 -1.82 4.51 12.59
C GLU A 171 -3.31 4.85 12.60
N LEU A 172 -3.97 4.81 11.45
CA LEU A 172 -5.41 5.00 11.35
C LEU A 172 -6.14 3.69 11.68
N ILE A 173 -5.74 2.57 11.07
CA ILE A 173 -6.50 1.31 11.08
C ILE A 173 -6.33 0.52 12.37
N TYR A 174 -5.13 0.44 12.94
CA TYR A 174 -4.90 -0.41 14.12
C TYR A 174 -5.60 0.07 15.39
N PRO A 175 -5.69 1.38 15.70
CA PRO A 175 -6.51 1.83 16.82
C PRO A 175 -7.99 1.46 16.64
N MET A 176 -8.52 1.59 15.41
CA MET A 176 -9.89 1.15 15.09
C MET A 176 -10.06 -0.34 15.33
N ALA A 177 -9.00 -1.11 15.07
CA ALA A 177 -8.99 -2.53 15.30
C ALA A 177 -9.09 -2.91 16.77
N GLU A 178 -8.31 -2.24 17.61
CA GLU A 178 -8.32 -2.44 19.04
C GLU A 178 -9.66 -2.02 19.67
N ASP A 179 -10.27 -0.93 19.18
CA ASP A 179 -11.59 -0.48 19.63
C ASP A 179 -12.69 -1.50 19.32
N ILE A 180 -12.70 -2.06 18.11
CA ILE A 180 -13.66 -3.11 17.73
C ILE A 180 -13.52 -4.33 18.65
N LEU A 181 -12.28 -4.77 18.89
CA LEU A 181 -12.02 -5.94 19.75
C LEU A 181 -12.47 -5.67 21.19
N THR A 182 -12.16 -4.48 21.72
CA THR A 182 -12.55 -4.08 23.08
C THR A 182 -14.06 -4.00 23.24
N ASP A 183 -14.77 -3.35 22.31
CA ASP A 183 -16.23 -3.24 22.35
C ASP A 183 -16.92 -4.61 22.27
N MET A 184 -16.34 -5.55 21.52
CA MET A 184 -16.83 -6.92 21.45
C MET A 184 -16.61 -7.69 22.76
N ASP A 185 -15.43 -7.57 23.38
CA ASP A 185 -15.16 -8.21 24.68
C ASP A 185 -16.13 -7.72 25.77
N TYR A 186 -16.53 -6.45 25.75
CA TYR A 186 -17.54 -5.89 26.68
C TYR A 186 -18.97 -6.34 26.36
N LEU A 187 -19.32 -6.63 25.11
CA LEU A 187 -20.66 -7.08 24.71
C LEU A 187 -20.91 -8.58 24.96
N PHE A 188 -19.85 -9.39 25.05
CA PHE A 188 -19.92 -10.83 25.29
C PHE A 188 -19.44 -11.26 26.70
N SER A 189 -19.11 -10.31 27.58
CA SER A 189 -18.87 -10.52 29.02
C SER A 189 -20.12 -10.26 29.85
#